data_AF-A0A2M6WA46-F1
#
_entry.id   AF-A0A2M6WA46-F1
#
_cell.length_a   1.000
_cell.length_b   1.000
_cell.length_c   1.000
_cell.angle_alpha   90.00
_cell.angle_beta   90.00
_cell.angle_gamma   90.00
#
_symmetry.space_group_name_H-M   'P 1'
#
loop_
_entity.id
_entity.type
_entity.pdbx_description
1 polymer ?
#
loop_
_entity_poly.entity_id
_entity_poly.type
_entity_poly.pdbx_seq_one_letter_code
_entity_poly.pdbx_strand_id
1 'polypeptide(L)'
;MKLNHTQIKILAGLLILPVLTLTFAVAPIKAQSRIYDLKVYEYNDRASLNWYTDGQYVGAITYGQTESYGSTIIKSGTADWHSFELTSLQPGTTYFYKALAKNKADEIVAEYASQLTTLGTKPASQVYKNFIYLNFNNNLYSHNNQYPYEVLNPNSLKFVEPSIWKGALQITDKNSHMIYKADPIFNSGYGTVMVWVRLEKFDKDMTIFETSNGAYALYYDSLTADSGKIVARAGKDGLASYTFKNTGTGKNTWLPGEWHQITVIWNGKMGGVVKLNIDGEKRAEAHYTKGGGAATFMVGNNYAHTQNFSNGQIDDFKLFDWDMDSTAVRNEYKWLALNQRKDLIKKPAVAGAKVRNFEIGAFIKTIDRDEIYLVGRNMEKIHIANMSAFRRLGNPEVITATVEELTQFKDGGKFYDWSRLPDGLFVKNGGNDVYLIWNGQKKFVPNEATFLKYGNQWHEIITISQAELDEYSDGPMYQ
;
A
#
# COMPACT_ATOMS: atom_id res chain seq x y z
N MET A 1 60.74 76.23 11.32
CA MET A 1 61.56 75.95 12.53
C MET A 1 61.30 74.48 12.89
N LYS A 2 62.16 73.47 12.63
CA LYS A 2 63.56 73.32 12.18
C LYS A 2 63.54 72.39 10.93
N LEU A 3 64.10 72.71 9.75
CA LEU A 3 65.53 72.73 9.34
C LEU A 3 66.26 71.47 9.85
N ASN A 4 66.67 70.50 9.02
CA ASN A 4 67.92 70.48 8.22
C ASN A 4 68.30 69.00 8.03
N HIS A 5 69.17 68.51 7.15
CA HIS A 5 70.00 68.96 6.02
C HIS A 5 70.41 67.60 5.38
N THR A 6 70.41 67.41 4.04
CA THR A 6 71.61 67.52 3.17
C THR A 6 72.88 66.88 3.78
N GLN A 7 73.67 66.00 3.17
CA GLN A 7 74.06 65.67 1.79
C GLN A 7 74.57 64.18 1.78
N ILE A 8 74.98 63.51 0.70
CA ILE A 8 76.29 63.62 -0.01
C ILE A 8 76.27 62.62 -1.19
N LYS A 9 76.88 63.03 -2.31
CA LYS A 9 77.08 62.31 -3.59
C LYS A 9 78.21 61.29 -3.50
N ILE A 10 78.11 60.12 -4.18
CA ILE A 10 79.22 59.45 -4.92
C ILE A 10 78.64 58.68 -6.13
N LEU A 11 79.39 58.76 -7.24
CA LEU A 11 79.16 58.23 -8.58
C LEU A 11 79.55 56.74 -8.69
N ALA A 12 78.75 55.88 -9.35
CA ALA A 12 79.21 54.62 -9.98
C ALA A 12 78.13 54.10 -10.95
N GLY A 13 78.50 53.87 -12.22
CA GLY A 13 77.61 53.32 -13.23
C GLY A 13 77.23 51.86 -12.96
N LEU A 14 76.00 51.48 -13.29
CA LEU A 14 75.57 50.09 -13.27
C LEU A 14 74.65 49.76 -14.44
N LEU A 15 74.92 48.59 -15.02
CA LEU A 15 74.18 47.80 -15.99
C LEU A 15 72.68 48.11 -16.13
N ILE A 16 72.23 48.26 -17.38
CA ILE A 16 70.83 48.08 -17.76
C ILE A 16 70.52 46.58 -17.67
N LEU A 17 69.98 46.13 -16.54
CA LEU A 17 69.30 44.85 -16.40
C LEU A 17 67.83 45.04 -16.84
N PRO A 18 67.27 44.15 -17.69
CA PRO A 18 65.84 44.21 -17.99
C PRO A 18 65.06 43.89 -16.71
N VAL A 19 64.27 44.86 -16.25
CA VAL A 19 63.28 44.65 -15.19
C VAL A 19 62.21 43.74 -15.77
N LEU A 20 62.31 42.45 -15.50
CA LEU A 20 61.23 41.50 -15.70
C LEU A 20 60.15 41.85 -14.67
N THR A 21 59.15 42.62 -15.07
CA THR A 21 57.96 42.86 -14.24
C THR A 21 57.21 41.53 -14.12
N LEU A 22 57.45 40.80 -13.03
CA LEU A 22 56.54 39.76 -12.58
C LEU A 22 55.24 40.43 -12.16
N THR A 23 54.28 40.50 -13.07
CA THR A 23 52.89 40.68 -12.71
C THR A 23 52.46 39.40 -12.00
N PHE A 24 52.43 39.41 -10.67
CA PHE A 24 51.65 38.43 -9.94
C PHE A 24 50.19 38.66 -10.31
N ALA A 25 49.64 37.78 -11.15
CA ALA A 25 48.20 37.63 -11.23
C ALA A 25 47.75 37.13 -9.85
N VAL A 26 47.33 38.05 -8.98
CA VAL A 26 46.58 37.67 -7.78
C VAL A 26 45.31 37.04 -8.32
N ALA A 27 45.23 35.70 -8.28
CA ALA A 27 43.98 35.01 -8.53
C ALA A 27 42.93 35.66 -7.63
N PRO A 28 41.75 36.04 -8.16
CA PRO A 28 40.72 36.64 -7.32
C PRO A 28 40.48 35.68 -6.15
N ILE A 29 40.73 36.16 -4.93
CA ILE A 29 40.38 35.41 -3.72
C ILE A 29 38.88 35.19 -3.84
N LYS A 30 38.46 33.97 -4.15
CA LYS A 30 37.04 33.59 -4.15
C LYS A 30 36.49 34.03 -2.79
N ALA A 31 35.51 34.93 -2.79
CA ALA A 31 34.82 35.32 -1.57
C ALA A 31 34.43 34.03 -0.83
N GLN A 32 34.86 33.89 0.41
CA GLN A 32 34.58 32.71 1.22
C GLN A 32 33.06 32.52 1.25
N SER A 33 32.59 31.34 0.84
CA SER A 33 31.16 31.03 0.87
C SER A 33 30.67 31.21 2.31
N ARG A 34 29.66 32.05 2.52
CA ARG A 34 29.05 32.33 3.83
C ARG A 34 28.49 31.09 4.51
N ILE A 35 28.22 30.03 3.75
CA ILE A 35 27.96 28.67 4.23
C ILE A 35 29.13 27.79 3.80
N TYR A 36 29.79 27.11 4.73
CA TYR A 36 30.95 26.26 4.47
C TYR A 36 30.97 24.99 5.33
N ASP A 37 31.82 24.02 4.94
CA ASP A 37 31.94 22.69 5.55
C ASP A 37 30.59 21.96 5.71
N LEU A 38 29.71 22.08 4.71
CA LEU A 38 28.42 21.39 4.71
C LEU A 38 28.63 19.89 4.52
N LYS A 39 28.28 19.12 5.54
CA LYS A 39 28.33 17.66 5.57
C LYS A 39 26.93 17.10 5.61
N VAL A 40 26.68 16.12 4.74
CA VAL A 40 25.46 15.34 4.71
C VAL A 40 25.80 13.92 5.17
N TYR A 41 24.98 13.39 6.08
CA TYR A 41 25.01 11.99 6.49
C TYR A 41 23.67 11.36 6.15
N GLU A 42 23.66 10.49 5.15
CA GLU A 42 22.45 9.81 4.69
C GLU A 42 22.19 8.52 5.48
N TYR A 43 20.92 8.28 5.76
CA TYR A 43 20.40 7.03 6.31
C TYR A 43 19.25 6.54 5.42
N ASN A 44 18.62 5.42 5.78
CA ASN A 44 17.51 4.87 4.99
C ASN A 44 16.28 5.79 5.00
N ASP A 45 15.96 6.40 6.14
CA ASP A 45 14.71 7.15 6.37
C ASP A 45 14.92 8.59 6.83
N ARG A 46 16.18 9.05 6.86
CA ARG A 46 16.56 10.37 7.34
C ARG A 46 17.89 10.83 6.76
N ALA A 47 18.18 12.11 6.90
CA ALA A 47 19.50 12.68 6.61
C ALA A 47 19.86 13.74 7.66
N SER A 48 21.10 13.74 8.12
CA SER A 48 21.63 14.81 8.98
C SER A 48 22.48 15.75 8.14
N LEU A 49 22.19 17.05 8.22
CA LEU A 49 22.97 18.09 7.57
C LEU A 49 23.59 19.00 8.60
N ASN A 50 24.91 19.16 8.51
CA ASN A 50 25.69 19.99 9.43
C ASN A 50 26.55 20.94 8.63
N TRP A 51 26.53 22.22 8.96
CA TRP A 51 27.36 23.22 8.29
C TRP A 51 27.73 24.36 9.22
N TYR A 52 28.69 25.18 8.78
CA TYR A 52 29.08 26.40 9.45
C TYR A 52 28.75 27.63 8.60
N THR A 53 28.60 28.76 9.27
CA THR A 53 28.48 30.07 8.64
C THR A 53 29.55 31.04 9.12
N ASP A 54 29.80 32.10 8.35
CA ASP A 54 30.85 33.10 8.66
C ASP A 54 30.50 34.08 9.79
N GLY A 55 29.36 33.88 10.44
CA GLY A 55 28.83 34.70 11.52
C GLY A 55 27.59 34.05 12.16
N GLN A 56 26.98 34.71 13.15
CA GLN A 56 25.79 34.16 13.80
C GLN A 56 24.52 34.49 13.01
N TYR A 57 23.90 33.47 12.42
CA TYR A 57 22.69 33.60 11.62
C TYR A 57 21.60 32.63 12.08
N VAL A 58 20.36 32.89 11.67
CA VAL A 58 19.28 31.92 11.80
C VAL A 58 19.45 30.90 10.68
N GLY A 59 19.67 29.64 11.04
CA GLY A 59 19.74 28.54 10.07
C GLY A 59 18.35 28.10 9.64
N ALA A 60 18.18 27.83 8.35
CA ALA A 60 17.02 27.14 7.81
C ALA A 60 17.43 26.16 6.70
N ILE A 61 16.60 25.15 6.48
CA ILE A 61 16.73 24.23 5.34
C ILE A 61 15.36 23.99 4.72
N THR A 62 15.27 24.09 3.40
CA THR A 62 14.10 23.64 2.64
C THR A 62 14.48 22.43 1.78
N TYR A 63 13.59 21.46 1.63
CA TYR A 63 13.87 20.22 0.91
C TYR A 63 12.62 19.58 0.31
N GLY A 64 12.79 18.73 -0.69
CA GLY A 64 11.72 17.97 -1.35
C GLY A 64 12.24 17.01 -2.41
N GLN A 65 11.38 16.17 -2.99
CA GLN A 65 11.76 15.23 -4.06
C GLN A 65 11.92 15.91 -5.44
N THR A 66 11.57 17.19 -5.54
CA THR A 66 11.76 18.04 -6.71
C THR A 66 12.38 19.37 -6.28
N GLU A 67 12.88 20.15 -7.23
CA GLU A 67 13.45 21.49 -6.99
C GLU A 67 12.41 22.53 -6.53
N SER A 68 11.12 22.23 -6.60
CA SER A 68 10.08 23.06 -5.98
C SER A 68 10.15 23.04 -4.46
N TYR A 69 10.88 22.06 -3.89
CA TYR A 69 10.90 21.74 -2.47
C TYR A 69 9.48 21.50 -1.92
N GLY A 70 9.34 21.11 -0.66
CA GLY A 70 8.02 20.85 -0.07
C GLY A 70 7.98 20.87 1.45
N SER A 71 9.14 21.01 2.10
CA SER A 71 9.27 21.04 3.55
C SER A 71 10.34 22.05 3.94
N THR A 72 10.17 22.71 5.08
CA THR A 72 11.10 23.72 5.58
C THR A 72 11.28 23.57 7.08
N ILE A 73 12.53 23.56 7.55
CA ILE A 73 12.90 23.55 8.96
C ILE A 73 13.68 24.83 9.24
N ILE A 74 13.31 25.55 10.31
CA ILE A 74 13.98 26.77 10.74
C ILE A 74 14.37 26.59 12.21
N LYS A 75 15.61 26.92 12.58
CA LYS A 75 16.07 26.89 13.98
C LYS A 75 15.71 28.18 14.69
N SER A 76 15.44 28.11 16.00
CA SER A 76 15.29 29.30 16.83
C SER A 76 16.66 29.86 17.23
N GLY A 77 16.80 31.18 17.18
CA GLY A 77 18.04 31.87 17.54
C GLY A 77 19.10 31.87 16.43
N THR A 78 20.21 32.57 16.70
CA THR A 78 21.33 32.70 15.78
C THR A 78 22.51 31.85 16.24
N ALA A 79 23.15 31.14 15.32
CA ALA A 79 24.37 30.36 15.56
C ALA A 79 25.27 30.43 14.33
N ASP A 80 26.55 30.11 14.51
CA ASP A 80 27.54 29.93 13.45
C ASP A 80 27.75 28.45 13.08
N TRP A 81 27.27 27.53 13.91
CA TRP A 81 27.14 26.10 13.63
C TRP A 81 25.67 25.68 13.56
N HIS A 82 25.34 24.92 12.53
CA HIS A 82 23.97 24.52 12.22
C HIS A 82 23.88 23.01 12.05
N SER A 83 22.90 22.40 12.71
CA SER A 83 22.62 20.96 12.63
C SER A 83 21.12 20.71 12.42
N PHE A 84 20.80 20.03 11.33
CA PHE A 84 19.45 19.72 10.90
C PHE A 84 19.30 18.22 10.70
N GLU A 85 18.13 17.71 11.05
CA GLU A 85 17.74 16.33 10.82
C GLU A 85 16.49 16.34 9.96
N LEU A 86 16.61 15.84 8.73
CA LEU A 86 15.50 15.60 7.82
C LEU A 86 14.98 14.20 8.11
N THR A 87 13.75 14.09 8.61
CA THR A 87 13.14 12.81 8.97
C THR A 87 12.07 12.39 7.95
N SER A 88 11.61 11.14 8.06
CA SER A 88 10.54 10.58 7.23
C SER A 88 10.83 10.59 5.73
N LEU A 89 12.11 10.44 5.34
CA LEU A 89 12.53 10.30 3.96
C LEU A 89 12.31 8.86 3.46
N GLN A 90 12.18 8.68 2.15
CA GLN A 90 12.06 7.35 1.54
C GLN A 90 13.44 6.76 1.26
N PRO A 91 13.71 5.45 1.50
CA PRO A 91 14.98 4.80 1.14
C PRO A 91 15.29 4.89 -0.36
N GLY A 92 16.58 4.89 -0.71
CA GLY A 92 17.09 4.95 -2.09
C GLY A 92 16.54 6.10 -2.96
N THR A 93 16.08 7.19 -2.35
CA THR A 93 15.35 8.27 -3.03
C THR A 93 16.14 9.57 -2.97
N THR A 94 16.22 10.26 -4.11
CA THR A 94 16.88 11.57 -4.22
C THR A 94 15.97 12.70 -3.75
N TYR A 95 16.50 13.56 -2.90
CA TYR A 95 15.87 14.79 -2.41
C TYR A 95 16.76 15.98 -2.76
N PHE A 96 16.14 17.05 -3.24
CA PHE A 96 16.76 18.36 -3.40
C PHE A 96 16.62 19.13 -2.09
N TYR A 97 17.68 19.82 -1.67
CA TYR A 97 17.65 20.67 -0.50
C TYR A 97 18.33 22.02 -0.78
N LYS A 98 17.94 23.03 -0.01
CA LYS A 98 18.57 24.34 0.03
C LYS A 98 18.75 24.76 1.48
N ALA A 99 20.01 24.86 1.91
CA ALA A 99 20.41 25.44 3.20
C ALA A 99 20.42 26.96 3.08
N LEU A 100 19.90 27.65 4.10
CA LEU A 100 19.72 29.09 4.15
C LEU A 100 20.32 29.62 5.45
N ALA A 101 21.04 30.74 5.35
CA ALA A 101 21.40 31.56 6.49
C ALA A 101 20.61 32.87 6.41
N LYS A 102 19.89 33.21 7.48
CA LYS A 102 19.09 34.43 7.57
C LYS A 102 19.59 35.36 8.66
N ASN A 103 19.53 36.67 8.41
CA ASN A 103 19.81 37.66 9.44
C ASN A 103 18.61 37.83 10.39
N LYS A 104 18.74 38.68 11.41
CA LYS A 104 17.66 38.94 12.40
C LYS A 104 16.43 39.63 11.79
N ALA A 105 16.54 40.18 10.58
CA ALA A 105 15.42 40.76 9.83
C ALA A 105 14.73 39.74 8.90
N ASP A 106 15.07 38.45 9.03
CA ASP A 106 14.58 37.33 8.20
C ASP A 106 15.01 37.39 6.71
N GLU A 107 15.99 38.23 6.37
CA GLU A 107 16.54 38.29 5.02
C GLU A 107 17.54 37.14 4.80
N ILE A 108 17.43 36.46 3.66
CA ILE A 108 18.39 35.43 3.26
C ILE A 108 19.70 36.11 2.87
N VAL A 109 20.74 35.88 3.68
CA VAL A 109 22.08 36.46 3.46
C VAL A 109 23.05 35.49 2.81
N ALA A 110 22.70 34.20 2.78
CA ALA A 110 23.40 33.15 2.06
C ALA A 110 22.49 31.95 1.80
N GLU A 111 22.73 31.26 0.69
CA GLU A 111 22.07 29.99 0.36
C GLU A 111 23.04 29.00 -0.28
N TYR A 112 22.77 27.71 -0.08
CA TYR A 112 23.49 26.62 -0.73
C TYR A 112 22.49 25.53 -1.12
N ALA A 113 22.39 25.21 -2.40
CA ALA A 113 21.48 24.19 -2.92
C ALA A 113 22.25 22.98 -3.46
N SER A 114 21.76 21.79 -3.16
CA SER A 114 22.29 20.53 -3.67
C SER A 114 21.22 19.43 -3.55
N GLN A 115 21.62 18.19 -3.79
CA GLN A 115 20.80 17.00 -3.61
C GLN A 115 21.48 16.00 -2.67
N LEU A 116 20.68 15.13 -2.08
CA LEU A 116 21.13 13.95 -1.34
C LEU A 116 20.29 12.74 -1.77
N THR A 117 20.85 11.55 -1.60
CA THR A 117 20.13 10.29 -1.85
C THR A 117 20.22 9.43 -0.61
N THR A 118 19.06 9.10 -0.02
CA THR A 118 18.99 8.21 1.14
C THR A 118 19.56 6.83 0.83
N LEU A 119 20.05 6.17 1.88
CA LEU A 119 20.57 4.81 1.77
C LEU A 119 19.43 3.79 1.58
N GLY A 120 19.82 2.56 1.29
CA GLY A 120 18.89 1.46 1.03
C GLY A 120 18.35 1.45 -0.40
N THR A 121 17.57 0.43 -0.72
CA THR A 121 16.93 0.29 -2.04
C THR A 121 15.64 1.08 -2.10
N LYS A 122 15.52 1.93 -3.13
CA LYS A 122 14.26 2.57 -3.48
C LYS A 122 13.22 1.47 -3.66
N PRO A 123 12.09 1.50 -2.93
CA PRO A 123 11.01 0.59 -3.22
C PRO A 123 10.64 0.75 -4.70
N ALA A 124 10.83 -0.31 -5.49
CA ALA A 124 10.56 -0.28 -6.92
C ALA A 124 9.07 0.03 -7.12
N SER A 125 8.77 1.21 -7.65
CA SER A 125 7.40 1.66 -7.86
C SER A 125 6.80 0.97 -9.08
N GLN A 126 6.22 -0.21 -8.87
CA GLN A 126 4.86 -0.53 -9.30
C GLN A 126 4.29 -1.69 -8.48
N VAL A 127 4.64 -1.77 -7.19
CA VAL A 127 4.03 -2.74 -6.27
C VAL A 127 2.57 -2.39 -6.05
N TYR A 128 1.66 -3.37 -6.10
CA TYR A 128 0.26 -3.31 -5.63
C TYR A 128 0.10 -2.29 -4.49
N LYS A 129 -0.14 -1.02 -4.81
CA LYS A 129 -0.18 0.01 -3.79
C LYS A 129 -1.51 -0.13 -3.08
N ASN A 130 -1.46 -0.61 -1.84
CA ASN A 130 -2.44 -0.17 -0.85
C ASN A 130 -2.38 1.35 -0.90
N PHE A 131 -3.46 1.96 -1.35
CA PHE A 131 -3.66 3.39 -1.35
C PHE A 131 -3.71 3.94 0.08
N ILE A 132 -4.17 3.12 1.02
CA ILE A 132 -4.04 3.28 2.48
C ILE A 132 -3.83 1.90 3.08
N TYR A 133 -2.94 1.78 4.06
CA TYR A 133 -2.76 0.57 4.85
C TYR A 133 -2.51 0.84 6.34
N LEU A 134 -3.52 0.61 7.16
CA LEU A 134 -3.50 0.77 8.62
C LEU A 134 -3.54 -0.61 9.27
N ASN A 135 -2.45 -1.02 9.93
CA ASN A 135 -2.39 -2.25 10.74
C ASN A 135 -2.51 -1.98 12.24
N PHE A 136 -2.83 -0.73 12.62
CA PHE A 136 -3.13 -0.28 13.98
C PHE A 136 -2.15 -0.76 15.06
N ASN A 137 -0.85 -0.82 14.73
CA ASN A 137 0.23 -1.33 15.58
C ASN A 137 0.68 -0.33 16.67
N ASN A 138 -0.29 0.21 17.43
CA ASN A 138 -0.17 1.38 18.31
C ASN A 138 0.09 2.70 17.56
N ASN A 139 -0.20 2.73 16.26
CA ASN A 139 -0.10 3.92 15.44
C ASN A 139 -1.31 4.03 14.51
N LEU A 140 -1.73 5.27 14.26
CA LEU A 140 -2.75 5.64 13.27
C LEU A 140 -2.09 5.97 11.93
N TYR A 141 -0.87 5.51 11.71
CA TYR A 141 -0.09 5.79 10.52
C TYR A 141 -0.29 4.70 9.47
N SER A 142 -0.45 5.13 8.22
CA SER A 142 -0.50 4.21 7.10
C SER A 142 0.89 3.78 6.67
N HIS A 143 1.11 2.49 6.43
CA HIS A 143 2.38 1.91 5.96
C HIS A 143 2.90 2.51 4.65
N ASN A 144 2.07 3.24 3.93
CA ASN A 144 2.43 3.97 2.71
C ASN A 144 2.67 5.48 2.93
N ASN A 145 2.98 5.88 4.17
CA ASN A 145 3.36 7.24 4.56
C ASN A 145 2.23 8.28 4.52
N GLN A 146 0.98 7.86 4.71
CA GLN A 146 -0.14 8.78 4.90
C GLN A 146 -0.52 8.92 6.38
N TYR A 147 -0.50 10.16 6.86
CA TYR A 147 -1.02 10.53 8.18
C TYR A 147 -2.51 10.79 8.11
N PRO A 148 -3.24 10.62 9.22
CA PRO A 148 -4.59 11.16 9.32
C PRO A 148 -4.57 12.65 8.99
N TYR A 149 -5.48 13.06 8.11
CA TYR A 149 -5.76 14.46 7.85
C TYR A 149 -6.29 15.17 9.10
N GLU A 150 -7.10 14.45 9.88
CA GLU A 150 -7.69 14.94 11.12
C GLU A 150 -7.79 13.81 12.13
N VAL A 151 -7.49 14.12 13.39
CA VAL A 151 -7.74 13.24 14.54
C VAL A 151 -8.41 14.07 15.63
N LEU A 152 -9.61 13.67 16.04
CA LEU A 152 -10.33 14.30 17.15
C LEU A 152 -10.43 13.34 18.33
N ASN A 153 -10.24 13.86 19.54
CA ASN A 153 -10.31 13.10 20.80
C ASN A 153 -9.44 11.81 20.79
N PRO A 154 -8.14 11.91 20.49
CA PRO A 154 -7.27 10.75 20.28
C PRO A 154 -7.21 9.77 21.47
N ASN A 155 -7.45 10.25 22.71
CA ASN A 155 -7.44 9.40 23.91
C ASN A 155 -8.54 8.32 23.92
N SER A 156 -9.57 8.49 23.09
CA SER A 156 -10.68 7.55 22.93
C SER A 156 -10.53 6.69 21.66
N LEU A 157 -9.42 6.83 20.92
CA LEU A 157 -8.95 5.94 19.87
C LEU A 157 -7.96 4.95 20.50
N LYS A 158 -8.47 3.84 21.04
CA LYS A 158 -7.66 2.88 21.79
C LYS A 158 -7.13 1.78 20.88
N PHE A 159 -5.93 1.32 21.18
CA PHE A 159 -5.36 0.10 20.62
C PHE A 159 -5.48 -1.01 21.66
N VAL A 160 -6.22 -2.06 21.33
CA VAL A 160 -6.58 -3.13 22.26
C VAL A 160 -6.22 -4.51 21.70
N GLU A 161 -6.13 -5.48 22.60
CA GLU A 161 -6.01 -6.91 22.27
C GLU A 161 -7.34 -7.64 22.58
N PRO A 162 -7.64 -8.78 21.92
CA PRO A 162 -6.84 -9.43 20.89
C PRO A 162 -6.79 -8.63 19.58
N SER A 163 -5.67 -8.68 18.86
CA SER A 163 -5.47 -8.06 17.54
C SER A 163 -4.90 -9.07 16.52
N ILE A 164 -5.05 -8.76 15.23
CA ILE A 164 -4.43 -9.53 14.15
C ILE A 164 -2.92 -9.24 14.12
N TRP A 165 -2.54 -7.97 14.33
CA TRP A 165 -1.15 -7.52 14.32
C TRP A 165 -0.61 -7.25 15.73
N LYS A 166 -0.58 -5.97 16.13
CA LYS A 166 0.02 -5.47 17.39
C LYS A 166 -0.82 -4.32 17.96
N GLY A 167 -2.13 -4.54 17.97
CA GLY A 167 -3.15 -3.59 18.40
C GLY A 167 -4.29 -3.53 17.38
N ALA A 168 -5.52 -3.52 17.87
CA ALA A 168 -6.69 -3.27 17.06
C ALA A 168 -7.37 -1.97 17.52
N LEU A 169 -7.87 -1.19 16.57
CA LEU A 169 -8.54 0.08 16.85
C LEU A 169 -9.91 -0.17 17.49
N GLN A 170 -10.15 0.47 18.63
CA GLN A 170 -11.46 0.56 19.27
C GLN A 170 -11.79 2.03 19.57
N ILE A 171 -13.00 2.46 19.22
CA ILE A 171 -13.42 3.86 19.38
C ILE A 171 -14.42 3.96 20.53
N THR A 172 -13.98 4.45 21.69
CA THR A 172 -14.78 4.42 22.92
C THR A 172 -15.66 5.65 23.14
N ASP A 173 -15.48 6.71 22.34
CA ASP A 173 -16.28 7.93 22.40
C ASP A 173 -16.81 8.29 21.01
N LYS A 174 -18.10 8.64 20.94
CA LYS A 174 -18.79 8.98 19.68
C LYS A 174 -18.23 10.21 18.97
N ASN A 175 -17.60 11.11 19.71
CA ASN A 175 -16.97 12.33 19.19
C ASN A 175 -15.49 12.09 18.82
N SER A 176 -15.03 10.85 18.80
CA SER A 176 -13.67 10.51 18.37
C SER A 176 -13.69 10.00 16.95
N HIS A 177 -12.76 10.48 16.14
CA HIS A 177 -12.65 10.08 14.75
C HIS A 177 -11.26 10.33 14.19
N MET A 178 -11.04 9.67 13.07
CA MET A 178 -9.84 9.77 12.25
C MET A 178 -10.27 9.89 10.79
N ILE A 179 -9.84 10.95 10.13
CA ILE A 179 -10.11 11.23 8.72
C ILE A 179 -8.79 11.16 7.97
N TYR A 180 -8.79 10.54 6.80
CA TYR A 180 -7.66 10.52 5.87
C TYR A 180 -8.03 11.25 4.59
N LYS A 181 -7.02 11.83 3.93
CA LYS A 181 -7.17 12.29 2.55
C LYS A 181 -7.26 11.10 1.62
N ALA A 182 -8.07 11.24 0.59
CA ALA A 182 -7.95 10.42 -0.60
C ALA A 182 -7.15 11.21 -1.63
N ASP A 183 -5.85 10.96 -1.74
CA ASP A 183 -4.92 11.69 -2.62
C ASP A 183 -4.68 10.96 -3.96
N PRO A 184 -5.08 11.51 -5.14
CA PRO A 184 -5.60 12.87 -5.31
C PRO A 184 -7.10 12.99 -5.02
N ILE A 185 -7.91 11.96 -5.34
CA ILE A 185 -9.34 11.87 -5.01
C ILE A 185 -9.70 10.37 -4.92
N PHE A 186 -10.61 10.01 -4.01
CA PHE A 186 -11.17 8.65 -3.93
C PHE A 186 -11.83 8.27 -5.25
N ASN A 187 -11.44 7.11 -5.79
CA ASN A 187 -11.83 6.73 -7.13
C ASN A 187 -13.29 6.28 -7.21
N SER A 188 -14.08 7.05 -7.96
CA SER A 188 -15.49 6.76 -8.19
C SER A 188 -15.77 5.60 -9.16
N GLY A 189 -14.77 5.19 -9.93
CA GLY A 189 -14.92 4.19 -10.98
C GLY A 189 -14.61 2.78 -10.51
N TYR A 190 -13.69 2.60 -9.58
CA TYR A 190 -13.30 1.30 -9.06
C TYR A 190 -12.55 1.45 -7.75
N GLY A 191 -12.47 0.36 -6.99
CA GLY A 191 -11.62 0.28 -5.80
C GLY A 191 -12.02 -0.85 -4.88
N THR A 192 -11.19 -1.05 -3.85
CA THR A 192 -11.39 -2.10 -2.85
C THR A 192 -11.07 -1.59 -1.45
N VAL A 193 -11.99 -1.81 -0.50
CA VAL A 193 -11.71 -1.70 0.94
C VAL A 193 -11.67 -3.11 1.52
N MET A 194 -10.61 -3.45 2.23
CA MET A 194 -10.43 -4.72 2.92
C MET A 194 -10.06 -4.43 4.37
N VAL A 195 -10.70 -5.12 5.30
CA VAL A 195 -10.53 -4.82 6.72
C VAL A 195 -10.82 -6.05 7.57
N TRP A 196 -10.08 -6.22 8.65
CA TRP A 196 -10.42 -7.20 9.68
C TRP A 196 -11.31 -6.55 10.73
N VAL A 197 -12.41 -7.22 11.06
CA VAL A 197 -13.41 -6.72 11.99
C VAL A 197 -13.72 -7.79 13.02
N ARG A 198 -13.81 -7.34 14.27
CA ARG A 198 -14.26 -8.15 15.40
C ARG A 198 -15.45 -7.46 16.04
N LEU A 199 -16.59 -8.15 16.11
CA LEU A 199 -17.80 -7.65 16.76
C LEU A 199 -17.95 -8.29 18.14
N GLU A 200 -18.14 -7.47 19.17
CA GLU A 200 -18.33 -7.93 20.56
C GLU A 200 -19.80 -7.90 20.98
N LYS A 201 -20.55 -6.91 20.49
CA LYS A 201 -21.99 -6.78 20.70
C LYS A 201 -22.66 -6.32 19.41
N PHE A 202 -23.92 -6.72 19.26
CA PHE A 202 -24.68 -6.65 18.02
C PHE A 202 -25.85 -5.66 18.14
N ASP A 203 -25.92 -4.95 19.27
CA ASP A 203 -27.04 -4.15 19.78
C ASP A 203 -27.09 -2.71 19.26
N LYS A 204 -26.17 -2.29 18.37
CA LYS A 204 -26.20 -0.95 17.78
C LYS A 204 -25.55 -0.89 16.40
N ASP A 205 -25.91 0.14 15.64
CA ASP A 205 -25.30 0.42 14.34
C ASP A 205 -23.89 1.00 14.50
N MET A 206 -22.98 0.61 13.60
CA MET A 206 -21.58 1.04 13.64
C MET A 206 -21.02 1.17 12.24
N THR A 207 -20.25 2.23 12.00
CA THR A 207 -19.56 2.43 10.71
C THR A 207 -18.09 2.05 10.82
N ILE A 208 -17.62 1.24 9.87
CA ILE A 208 -16.22 0.82 9.75
C ILE A 208 -15.47 1.79 8.85
N PHE A 209 -16.11 2.21 7.75
CA PHE A 209 -15.54 3.11 6.77
C PHE A 209 -16.65 3.93 6.08
N GLU A 210 -16.41 5.22 5.85
CA GLU A 210 -17.29 6.07 5.05
C GLU A 210 -16.51 7.18 4.33
N THR A 211 -16.83 7.44 3.06
CA THR A 211 -16.32 8.61 2.31
C THR A 211 -17.08 9.89 2.68
N SER A 212 -16.45 11.07 2.65
CA SER A 212 -17.08 12.35 3.08
C SER A 212 -18.36 12.75 2.36
N ASN A 213 -18.57 12.27 1.13
CA ASN A 213 -19.78 12.52 0.37
C ASN A 213 -20.89 11.45 0.62
N GLY A 214 -20.62 10.45 1.46
CA GLY A 214 -21.46 9.29 1.75
C GLY A 214 -21.58 8.25 0.63
N ALA A 215 -20.87 8.41 -0.50
CA ALA A 215 -21.05 7.56 -1.68
C ALA A 215 -20.63 6.10 -1.42
N TYR A 216 -19.54 5.90 -0.69
CA TYR A 216 -19.02 4.58 -0.33
C TYR A 216 -18.97 4.43 1.19
N ALA A 217 -19.43 3.28 1.68
CA ALA A 217 -19.37 2.96 3.10
C ALA A 217 -19.33 1.44 3.33
N LEU A 218 -18.76 1.06 4.46
CA LEU A 218 -18.86 -0.26 5.05
C LEU A 218 -19.32 -0.09 6.49
N TYR A 219 -20.46 -0.68 6.84
CA TYR A 219 -21.07 -0.52 8.15
C TYR A 219 -21.84 -1.77 8.58
N TYR A 220 -22.12 -1.83 9.88
CA TYR A 220 -22.95 -2.82 10.53
C TYR A 220 -24.27 -2.16 10.93
N ASP A 221 -25.38 -2.79 10.55
CA ASP A 221 -26.73 -2.43 11.02
C ASP A 221 -27.20 -3.50 12.01
N SER A 222 -27.60 -3.05 13.20
CA SER A 222 -28.29 -3.88 14.18
C SER A 222 -29.72 -4.16 13.72
N LEU A 223 -30.13 -5.42 13.80
CA LEU A 223 -31.52 -5.82 13.54
C LEU A 223 -32.22 -6.23 14.84
N THR A 224 -31.51 -6.97 15.68
CA THR A 224 -31.93 -7.34 17.04
C THR A 224 -30.72 -7.32 17.96
N ALA A 225 -30.91 -7.58 19.26
CA ALA A 225 -29.78 -7.75 20.19
C ALA A 225 -28.78 -8.84 19.77
N ASP A 226 -29.23 -9.81 18.96
CA ASP A 226 -28.50 -11.02 18.60
C ASP A 226 -28.30 -11.20 17.08
N SER A 227 -28.65 -10.19 16.29
CA SER A 227 -28.53 -10.28 14.84
C SER A 227 -28.34 -8.93 14.19
N GLY A 228 -27.69 -8.96 13.04
CA GLY A 228 -27.46 -7.77 12.24
C GLY A 228 -27.03 -8.13 10.84
N LYS A 229 -26.61 -7.10 10.12
CA LYS A 229 -26.06 -7.26 8.77
C LYS A 229 -24.85 -6.38 8.58
N ILE A 230 -23.87 -6.90 7.84
CA ILE A 230 -22.82 -6.07 7.25
C ILE A 230 -23.34 -5.55 5.92
N VAL A 231 -23.14 -4.25 5.68
CA VAL A 231 -23.60 -3.57 4.46
C VAL A 231 -22.42 -2.87 3.79
N ALA A 232 -22.23 -3.20 2.53
CA ALA A 232 -21.35 -2.49 1.61
C ALA A 232 -22.20 -1.54 0.74
N ARG A 233 -21.89 -0.24 0.81
CA ARG A 233 -22.55 0.80 0.03
C ARG A 233 -21.63 1.33 -1.06
N ALA A 234 -22.17 1.51 -2.26
CA ALA A 234 -21.55 2.26 -3.35
C ALA A 234 -22.60 3.12 -4.07
N GLY A 235 -22.21 4.32 -4.52
CA GLY A 235 -23.10 5.24 -5.22
C GLY A 235 -24.28 5.77 -4.40
N LYS A 236 -24.28 5.56 -3.08
CA LYS A 236 -25.38 5.79 -2.12
C LYS A 236 -26.57 4.82 -2.25
N ASP A 237 -26.86 4.31 -3.44
CA ASP A 237 -28.03 3.47 -3.73
C ASP A 237 -27.71 1.97 -3.85
N GLY A 238 -26.48 1.59 -4.20
CA GLY A 238 -26.09 0.18 -4.24
C GLY A 238 -25.77 -0.35 -2.84
N LEU A 239 -26.56 -1.33 -2.38
CA LEU A 239 -26.45 -1.91 -1.04
C LEU A 239 -26.29 -3.44 -1.11
N ALA A 240 -25.06 -3.92 -1.12
CA ALA A 240 -24.78 -5.35 -0.96
C ALA A 240 -24.70 -5.67 0.54
N SER A 241 -25.52 -6.60 1.03
CA SER A 241 -25.57 -6.91 2.46
C SER A 241 -25.62 -8.39 2.79
N TYR A 242 -25.13 -8.74 3.97
CA TYR A 242 -25.11 -10.11 4.49
C TYR A 242 -25.60 -10.15 5.94
N THR A 243 -26.66 -10.91 6.19
CA THR A 243 -27.30 -11.04 7.51
C THR A 243 -26.77 -12.26 8.26
N PHE A 244 -26.50 -12.08 9.55
CA PHE A 244 -26.02 -13.12 10.45
C PHE A 244 -26.57 -12.97 11.86
N LYS A 245 -26.40 -14.02 12.67
CA LYS A 245 -26.75 -14.06 14.09
C LYS A 245 -25.52 -14.32 14.95
N ASN A 246 -25.54 -13.84 16.18
CA ASN A 246 -24.47 -14.04 17.16
C ASN A 246 -24.57 -15.36 17.96
N THR A 247 -25.62 -16.14 17.71
CA THR A 247 -25.91 -17.41 18.40
C THR A 247 -26.17 -18.53 17.40
N GLY A 248 -26.00 -19.77 17.87
CA GLY A 248 -26.26 -20.99 17.10
C GLY A 248 -25.04 -21.52 16.37
N THR A 249 -25.28 -22.27 15.31
CA THR A 249 -24.25 -22.86 14.45
C THR A 249 -24.69 -22.74 12.99
N GLY A 250 -23.73 -22.66 12.07
CA GLY A 250 -24.01 -22.60 10.63
C GLY A 250 -23.28 -21.49 9.91
N LYS A 251 -23.49 -21.41 8.58
CA LYS A 251 -22.81 -20.45 7.70
C LYS A 251 -23.17 -18.98 7.94
N ASN A 252 -24.32 -18.71 8.56
CA ASN A 252 -24.80 -17.36 8.87
C ASN A 252 -24.65 -17.01 10.36
N THR A 253 -23.71 -17.67 11.07
CA THR A 253 -23.42 -17.40 12.48
C THR A 253 -22.06 -16.72 12.61
N TRP A 254 -22.02 -15.62 13.37
CA TRP A 254 -20.81 -14.89 13.74
C TRP A 254 -20.78 -14.75 15.25
N LEU A 255 -19.99 -15.56 15.94
CA LEU A 255 -19.97 -15.51 17.39
C LEU A 255 -19.28 -14.22 17.88
N PRO A 256 -19.72 -13.64 19.00
CA PRO A 256 -19.05 -12.50 19.60
C PRO A 256 -17.56 -12.75 19.79
N GLY A 257 -16.77 -11.80 19.35
CA GLY A 257 -15.32 -11.82 19.49
C GLY A 257 -14.58 -12.62 18.41
N GLU A 258 -15.26 -13.11 17.37
CA GLU A 258 -14.59 -13.70 16.21
C GLU A 258 -14.05 -12.61 15.26
N TRP A 259 -12.88 -12.88 14.68
CA TRP A 259 -12.26 -12.04 13.67
C TRP A 259 -12.68 -12.49 12.28
N HIS A 260 -13.14 -11.54 11.47
CA HIS A 260 -13.50 -11.80 10.08
C HIS A 260 -12.93 -10.75 9.16
N GLN A 261 -12.48 -11.18 7.98
CA GLN A 261 -12.06 -10.27 6.94
C GLN A 261 -13.26 -9.87 6.10
N ILE A 262 -13.52 -8.57 6.01
CA ILE A 262 -14.59 -8.01 5.19
C ILE A 262 -13.95 -7.24 4.05
N THR A 263 -14.38 -7.54 2.82
CA THR A 263 -13.90 -6.86 1.62
C THR A 263 -15.04 -6.30 0.78
N VAL A 264 -15.02 -4.99 0.57
CA VAL A 264 -15.92 -4.25 -0.32
C VAL A 264 -15.19 -3.93 -1.61
N ILE A 265 -15.78 -4.28 -2.74
CA ILE A 265 -15.22 -4.03 -4.07
C ILE A 265 -16.28 -3.30 -4.88
N TRP A 266 -15.91 -2.21 -5.55
CA TRP A 266 -16.79 -1.54 -6.50
C TRP A 266 -16.12 -1.42 -7.87
N ASN A 267 -16.93 -1.48 -8.92
CA ASN A 267 -16.52 -1.23 -10.28
C ASN A 267 -17.67 -0.55 -11.04
N GLY A 268 -17.36 0.42 -11.89
CA GLY A 268 -18.27 1.15 -12.77
C GLY A 268 -18.69 2.52 -12.23
N LYS A 269 -18.20 3.60 -12.85
CA LYS A 269 -18.58 4.98 -12.46
C LYS A 269 -20.06 5.30 -12.69
N MET A 270 -20.68 4.69 -13.69
CA MET A 270 -22.11 4.78 -14.00
C MET A 270 -22.64 3.36 -14.21
N GLY A 271 -23.78 3.02 -13.60
CA GLY A 271 -24.33 1.67 -13.66
C GLY A 271 -23.40 0.59 -13.08
N GLY A 272 -22.70 0.93 -12.00
CA GLY A 272 -21.68 0.07 -11.40
C GLY A 272 -22.25 -1.07 -10.56
N VAL A 273 -21.34 -1.90 -10.06
CA VAL A 273 -21.63 -3.02 -9.15
C VAL A 273 -20.74 -2.89 -7.90
N VAL A 274 -21.35 -3.07 -6.73
CA VAL A 274 -20.65 -3.28 -5.46
C VAL A 274 -20.77 -4.73 -5.03
N LYS A 275 -19.68 -5.31 -4.55
CA LYS A 275 -19.59 -6.69 -4.05
C LYS A 275 -19.13 -6.67 -2.60
N LEU A 276 -19.78 -7.48 -1.78
CA LEU A 276 -19.40 -7.74 -0.40
C LEU A 276 -18.83 -9.16 -0.32
N ASN A 277 -17.59 -9.27 0.18
CA ASN A 277 -16.94 -10.54 0.46
C ASN A 277 -16.64 -10.64 1.96
N ILE A 278 -16.78 -11.84 2.51
CA ILE A 278 -16.46 -12.16 3.90
C ILE A 278 -15.58 -13.40 3.89
N ASP A 279 -14.42 -13.32 4.55
CA ASP A 279 -13.42 -14.38 4.67
C ASP A 279 -12.99 -14.98 3.33
N GLY A 280 -12.75 -14.11 2.34
CA GLY A 280 -12.34 -14.52 0.99
C GLY A 280 -13.49 -14.88 0.05
N GLU A 281 -14.74 -14.95 0.51
CA GLU A 281 -15.89 -15.40 -0.29
C GLU A 281 -16.89 -14.30 -0.57
N LYS A 282 -17.38 -14.20 -1.82
CA LYS A 282 -18.45 -13.27 -2.17
C LYS A 282 -19.76 -13.68 -1.49
N ARG A 283 -20.34 -12.79 -0.69
CA ARG A 283 -21.60 -13.00 0.03
C ARG A 283 -22.78 -12.27 -0.61
N ALA A 284 -22.54 -11.10 -1.20
CA ALA A 284 -23.59 -10.31 -1.82
C ALA A 284 -23.04 -9.39 -2.92
N GLU A 285 -23.93 -8.94 -3.79
CA GLU A 285 -23.65 -7.88 -4.77
C GLU A 285 -24.91 -7.03 -5.01
N ALA A 286 -24.71 -5.79 -5.44
CA ALA A 286 -25.80 -4.87 -5.80
C ALA A 286 -25.34 -3.90 -6.91
N HIS A 287 -26.29 -3.46 -7.73
CA HIS A 287 -26.05 -2.40 -8.71
C HIS A 287 -26.22 -1.01 -8.09
N TYR A 288 -25.47 -0.03 -8.60
CA TYR A 288 -25.62 1.38 -8.24
C TYR A 288 -25.65 2.27 -9.48
N THR A 289 -26.38 3.38 -9.39
CA THR A 289 -26.60 4.24 -10.55
C THR A 289 -25.37 5.07 -10.90
N LYS A 290 -24.72 5.66 -9.88
CA LYS A 290 -23.61 6.60 -10.09
C LYS A 290 -22.62 6.59 -8.93
N GLY A 291 -21.35 6.32 -9.22
CA GLY A 291 -20.25 6.45 -8.26
C GLY A 291 -19.93 7.92 -7.95
N GLY A 292 -19.30 8.18 -6.80
CA GLY A 292 -19.00 9.53 -6.34
C GLY A 292 -17.61 9.68 -5.74
N GLY A 293 -16.75 10.48 -6.37
CA GLY A 293 -15.41 10.76 -5.85
C GLY A 293 -15.48 11.58 -4.56
N ALA A 294 -14.57 11.32 -3.63
CA ALA A 294 -14.51 11.98 -2.33
C ALA A 294 -13.08 12.43 -2.03
N ALA A 295 -12.93 13.58 -1.38
CA ALA A 295 -11.62 14.11 -0.99
C ALA A 295 -11.04 13.42 0.26
N THR A 296 -11.92 12.82 1.07
CA THR A 296 -11.56 12.22 2.35
C THR A 296 -12.44 11.03 2.68
N PHE A 297 -11.98 10.20 3.61
CA PHE A 297 -12.78 9.13 4.21
C PHE A 297 -12.46 9.00 5.70
N MET A 298 -13.41 8.44 6.44
CA MET A 298 -13.33 8.22 7.88
C MET A 298 -13.29 6.71 8.17
N VAL A 299 -12.54 6.32 9.20
CA VAL A 299 -12.47 4.93 9.67
C VAL A 299 -13.02 4.84 11.10
N GLY A 300 -13.92 3.89 11.32
CA GLY A 300 -14.51 3.57 12.62
C GLY A 300 -15.61 4.53 13.12
N ASN A 301 -16.02 5.49 12.31
CA ASN A 301 -17.18 6.35 12.59
C ASN A 301 -17.76 6.86 11.26
N ASN A 302 -18.94 7.48 11.31
CA ASN A 302 -19.56 8.15 10.17
C ASN A 302 -19.40 9.68 10.29
N TYR A 303 -19.56 10.40 9.17
CA TYR A 303 -19.42 11.86 9.15
C TYR A 303 -20.50 12.60 9.97
N ALA A 304 -21.58 11.91 10.34
CA ALA A 304 -22.61 12.44 11.24
C ALA A 304 -22.27 12.26 12.74
N HIS A 305 -21.21 11.51 13.06
CA HIS A 305 -20.79 11.15 14.42
C HIS A 305 -21.88 10.45 15.26
N THR A 306 -22.69 9.62 14.60
CA THR A 306 -23.78 8.86 15.22
C THR A 306 -23.51 7.36 15.31
N GLN A 307 -22.51 6.84 14.59
CA GLN A 307 -22.26 5.39 14.43
C GLN A 307 -20.81 5.02 14.72
N ASN A 308 -20.31 5.36 15.90
CA ASN A 308 -18.95 5.02 16.30
C ASN A 308 -18.76 3.52 16.56
N PHE A 309 -17.61 2.99 16.14
CA PHE A 309 -17.26 1.57 16.23
C PHE A 309 -16.78 1.17 17.65
N SER A 310 -17.68 1.25 18.64
CA SER A 310 -17.35 0.95 20.04
C SER A 310 -17.64 -0.48 20.49
N ASN A 311 -18.50 -1.21 19.78
CA ASN A 311 -18.91 -2.58 20.16
C ASN A 311 -18.12 -3.62 19.36
N GLY A 312 -16.84 -3.33 19.14
CA GLY A 312 -15.94 -4.17 18.38
C GLY A 312 -14.55 -3.57 18.25
N GLN A 313 -13.77 -4.15 17.34
CA GLN A 313 -12.45 -3.69 16.95
C GLN A 313 -12.27 -3.75 15.43
N ILE A 314 -11.42 -2.87 14.91
CA ILE A 314 -10.98 -2.82 13.51
C ILE A 314 -9.47 -3.07 13.48
N ASP A 315 -9.01 -3.95 12.58
CA ASP A 315 -7.60 -4.17 12.33
C ASP A 315 -7.32 -4.31 10.82
N ASP A 316 -6.06 -4.17 10.40
CA ASP A 316 -5.56 -4.40 9.04
C ASP A 316 -6.46 -3.78 7.93
N PHE A 317 -6.80 -2.51 8.10
CA PHE A 317 -7.57 -1.74 7.13
C PHE A 317 -6.72 -1.38 5.91
N LYS A 318 -7.15 -1.82 4.73
CA LYS A 318 -6.51 -1.58 3.44
C LYS A 318 -7.51 -0.95 2.49
N LEU A 319 -7.12 0.14 1.85
CA LEU A 319 -7.82 0.73 0.72
C LEU A 319 -6.94 0.56 -0.52
N PHE A 320 -7.54 0.14 -1.61
CA PHE A 320 -6.88 -0.05 -2.90
C PHE A 320 -7.59 0.77 -3.97
N ASP A 321 -6.79 1.44 -4.80
CA ASP A 321 -7.28 2.14 -5.99
C ASP A 321 -7.35 1.19 -7.19
N TRP A 322 -7.97 0.02 -7.00
CA TRP A 322 -8.29 -0.97 -8.05
C TRP A 322 -9.36 -1.94 -7.53
N ASP A 323 -10.13 -2.52 -8.44
CA ASP A 323 -11.15 -3.52 -8.12
C ASP A 323 -10.57 -4.92 -8.07
N MET A 324 -10.44 -5.46 -6.84
CA MET A 324 -9.97 -6.82 -6.64
C MET A 324 -10.91 -7.84 -7.28
N ASP A 325 -10.35 -8.86 -7.90
CA ASP A 325 -11.09 -10.07 -8.21
C ASP A 325 -11.08 -11.05 -7.04
N SER A 326 -11.91 -12.09 -7.13
CA SER A 326 -12.08 -13.03 -6.02
C SER A 326 -10.82 -13.81 -5.67
N THR A 327 -9.84 -13.90 -6.57
CA THR A 327 -8.54 -14.51 -6.29
C THR A 327 -7.73 -13.64 -5.38
N ALA A 328 -7.59 -12.36 -5.75
CA ALA A 328 -6.82 -11.40 -4.97
C ALA A 328 -7.37 -11.32 -3.55
N VAL A 329 -8.70 -11.28 -3.41
CA VAL A 329 -9.36 -11.31 -2.09
C VAL A 329 -9.01 -12.59 -1.32
N ARG A 330 -9.12 -13.78 -1.94
CA ARG A 330 -8.78 -15.04 -1.28
C ARG A 330 -7.31 -15.15 -0.93
N ASN A 331 -6.40 -14.66 -1.77
CA ASN A 331 -4.96 -14.75 -1.54
C ASN A 331 -4.55 -13.85 -0.38
N GLU A 332 -5.09 -12.63 -0.30
CA GLU A 332 -4.90 -11.75 0.86
C GLU A 332 -5.43 -12.39 2.15
N TYR A 333 -6.63 -12.98 2.10
CA TYR A 333 -7.20 -13.73 3.22
C TYR A 333 -6.28 -14.88 3.65
N LYS A 334 -5.88 -15.75 2.71
CA LYS A 334 -5.03 -16.92 2.95
C LYS A 334 -3.68 -16.52 3.53
N TRP A 335 -3.01 -15.52 2.94
CA TRP A 335 -1.69 -15.09 3.39
C TRP A 335 -1.72 -14.68 4.86
N LEU A 336 -2.71 -13.89 5.28
CA LEU A 336 -2.86 -13.48 6.68
C LEU A 336 -3.23 -14.64 7.59
N ALA A 337 -4.23 -15.44 7.22
CA ALA A 337 -4.68 -16.59 8.00
C ALA A 337 -3.60 -17.66 8.18
N LEU A 338 -2.65 -17.77 7.24
CA LEU A 338 -1.56 -18.74 7.28
C LEU A 338 -0.29 -18.22 7.98
N ASN A 339 -0.02 -16.91 7.92
CA ASN A 339 1.26 -16.34 8.37
C ASN A 339 1.17 -15.53 9.67
N GLN A 340 -0.03 -15.15 10.14
CA GLN A 340 -0.17 -14.30 11.32
C GLN A 340 -1.26 -14.83 12.26
N ARG A 341 -0.84 -15.19 13.49
CA ARG A 341 -1.71 -15.56 14.62
C ARG A 341 -2.79 -16.61 14.30
N LYS A 342 -2.33 -17.82 13.92
CA LYS A 342 -3.16 -19.05 13.73
C LYS A 342 -4.05 -19.40 14.94
N ASP A 343 -3.76 -18.83 16.11
CA ASP A 343 -4.48 -18.97 17.38
C ASP A 343 -5.72 -18.06 17.49
N LEU A 344 -5.72 -16.90 16.82
CA LEU A 344 -6.82 -15.92 16.86
C LEU A 344 -7.74 -15.99 15.64
N ILE A 345 -7.17 -16.29 14.47
CA ILE A 345 -7.93 -16.53 13.24
C ILE A 345 -8.34 -18.00 13.23
N LYS A 346 -9.45 -18.32 13.90
CA LYS A 346 -10.12 -19.60 13.68
C LYS A 346 -10.48 -19.64 12.20
N LYS A 347 -10.00 -20.66 11.47
CA LYS A 347 -10.41 -20.89 10.07
C LYS A 347 -11.93 -20.73 9.98
N PRO A 348 -12.48 -20.15 8.89
CA PRO A 348 -13.92 -20.03 8.75
C PRO A 348 -14.46 -21.45 8.77
N ALA A 349 -15.12 -21.82 9.87
CA ALA A 349 -15.95 -22.99 9.88
C ALA A 349 -17.22 -22.56 9.15
N VAL A 350 -17.21 -22.64 7.81
CA VAL A 350 -18.46 -22.65 7.07
C VAL A 350 -19.22 -23.87 7.57
N ALA A 351 -20.22 -23.64 8.42
CA ALA A 351 -21.21 -24.62 8.85
C ALA A 351 -20.65 -26.01 9.27
N GLY A 352 -19.68 -26.04 10.19
CA GLY A 352 -19.27 -27.31 10.82
C GLY A 352 -18.55 -28.31 9.91
N ALA A 353 -18.18 -27.94 8.68
CA ALA A 353 -17.28 -28.72 7.85
C ALA A 353 -15.93 -28.00 7.73
N LYS A 354 -14.84 -28.70 8.04
CA LYS A 354 -13.49 -28.24 7.77
C LYS A 354 -13.22 -28.36 6.27
N VAL A 355 -13.72 -27.41 5.48
CA VAL A 355 -13.51 -27.34 4.04
C VAL A 355 -12.08 -26.85 3.75
N ARG A 356 -11.39 -27.48 2.79
CA ARG A 356 -10.11 -26.95 2.28
C ARG A 356 -10.34 -25.91 1.20
N ASN A 357 -9.58 -24.82 1.27
CA ASN A 357 -9.54 -23.81 0.20
C ASN A 357 -8.54 -24.25 -0.86
N PHE A 358 -9.02 -24.58 -2.06
CA PHE A 358 -8.14 -24.87 -3.19
C PHE A 358 -7.54 -23.59 -3.77
N GLU A 359 -6.36 -23.70 -4.35
CA GLU A 359 -5.71 -22.62 -5.09
C GLU A 359 -6.28 -22.53 -6.50
N ILE A 360 -6.19 -21.36 -7.11
CA ILE A 360 -6.56 -21.22 -8.51
C ILE A 360 -5.45 -21.85 -9.34
N GLY A 361 -5.83 -22.55 -10.39
CA GLY A 361 -4.88 -23.41 -11.09
C GLY A 361 -4.88 -24.84 -10.55
N ALA A 362 -5.43 -25.10 -9.35
CA ALA A 362 -5.47 -26.44 -8.79
C ALA A 362 -6.48 -27.33 -9.53
N PHE A 363 -6.14 -28.62 -9.64
CA PHE A 363 -7.00 -29.62 -10.23
C PHE A 363 -7.62 -30.45 -9.12
N ILE A 364 -8.94 -30.59 -9.13
CA ILE A 364 -9.71 -31.29 -8.10
C ILE A 364 -10.62 -32.35 -8.71
N LYS A 365 -10.82 -33.45 -7.99
CA LYS A 365 -11.82 -34.48 -8.32
C LYS A 365 -12.47 -35.02 -7.06
N THR A 366 -13.66 -35.59 -7.16
CA THR A 366 -14.26 -36.35 -6.06
C THR A 366 -13.78 -37.80 -6.05
N ILE A 367 -13.87 -38.48 -4.90
CA ILE A 367 -13.47 -39.89 -4.82
C ILE A 367 -14.35 -40.82 -5.66
N ASP A 368 -15.62 -40.47 -5.84
CA ASP A 368 -16.63 -41.32 -6.51
C ASP A 368 -16.80 -41.02 -8.02
N ARG A 369 -16.04 -40.07 -8.57
CA ARG A 369 -16.15 -39.67 -9.98
C ARG A 369 -14.79 -39.39 -10.61
N ASP A 370 -14.66 -39.78 -11.87
CA ASP A 370 -13.44 -39.55 -12.66
C ASP A 370 -13.34 -38.16 -13.29
N GLU A 371 -14.38 -37.33 -13.11
CA GLU A 371 -14.39 -35.95 -13.61
C GLU A 371 -13.34 -35.10 -12.88
N ILE A 372 -12.44 -34.51 -13.66
CA ILE A 372 -11.41 -33.60 -13.16
C ILE A 372 -11.85 -32.17 -13.45
N TYR A 373 -11.73 -31.31 -12.45
CA TYR A 373 -12.07 -29.90 -12.54
C TYR A 373 -10.85 -29.04 -12.23
N LEU A 374 -10.63 -28.01 -13.04
CA LEU A 374 -9.71 -26.93 -12.73
C LEU A 374 -10.44 -25.86 -11.90
N VAL A 375 -9.81 -25.43 -10.81
CA VAL A 375 -10.29 -24.31 -9.99
C VAL A 375 -9.98 -23.00 -10.72
N GLY A 376 -11.02 -22.37 -11.24
CA GLY A 376 -10.95 -21.11 -11.96
C GLY A 376 -11.03 -19.88 -11.05
N ARG A 377 -10.58 -18.75 -11.60
CA ARG A 377 -10.48 -17.43 -10.94
C ARG A 377 -11.75 -17.03 -10.16
N ASN A 378 -12.93 -17.21 -10.76
CA ASN A 378 -14.18 -16.64 -10.25
C ASN A 378 -15.01 -17.57 -9.35
N MET A 379 -14.36 -18.40 -8.52
CA MET A 379 -15.02 -19.49 -7.77
C MET A 379 -15.75 -20.45 -8.70
N GLU A 380 -15.12 -20.78 -9.81
CA GLU A 380 -15.70 -21.70 -10.78
C GLU A 380 -14.88 -22.97 -10.91
N LYS A 381 -15.56 -24.06 -11.25
CA LYS A 381 -14.96 -25.34 -11.59
C LYS A 381 -15.08 -25.51 -13.10
N ILE A 382 -13.94 -25.64 -13.77
CA ILE A 382 -13.87 -25.82 -15.21
C ILE A 382 -13.62 -27.31 -15.45
N HIS A 383 -14.58 -28.00 -16.03
CA HIS A 383 -14.47 -29.43 -16.29
C HIS A 383 -13.44 -29.69 -17.39
N ILE A 384 -12.41 -30.48 -17.10
CA ILE A 384 -11.44 -30.93 -18.10
C ILE A 384 -12.12 -31.97 -19.00
N ALA A 385 -12.39 -31.58 -20.26
CA ALA A 385 -13.34 -32.30 -21.09
C ALA A 385 -12.88 -33.69 -21.52
N ASN A 386 -11.56 -33.92 -21.61
CA ASN A 386 -10.97 -35.18 -22.04
C ASN A 386 -9.48 -35.29 -21.66
N MET A 387 -8.90 -36.46 -21.88
CA MET A 387 -7.50 -36.75 -21.55
C MET A 387 -6.50 -35.94 -22.39
N SER A 388 -6.84 -35.53 -23.61
CA SER A 388 -5.98 -34.65 -24.42
C SER A 388 -5.85 -33.28 -23.77
N ALA A 389 -6.96 -32.72 -23.27
CA ALA A 389 -6.98 -31.46 -22.54
C ALA A 389 -6.16 -31.55 -21.25
N PHE A 390 -6.32 -32.66 -20.50
CA PHE A 390 -5.54 -32.91 -19.29
C PHE A 390 -4.03 -33.00 -19.55
N ARG A 391 -3.62 -33.72 -20.61
CA ARG A 391 -2.21 -33.83 -21.04
C ARG A 391 -1.63 -32.49 -21.47
N ARG A 392 -2.41 -31.66 -22.17
CA ARG A 392 -1.98 -30.30 -22.56
C ARG A 392 -1.64 -29.43 -21.35
N LEU A 393 -2.30 -29.65 -20.22
CA LEU A 393 -2.02 -28.95 -18.96
C LEU A 393 -0.86 -29.58 -18.16
N GLY A 394 -0.07 -30.46 -18.79
CA GLY A 394 1.15 -31.02 -18.18
C GLY A 394 0.93 -32.23 -17.26
N ASN A 395 -0.24 -32.89 -17.32
CA ASN A 395 -0.63 -33.95 -16.39
C ASN A 395 -0.49 -33.52 -14.91
N PRO A 396 -1.19 -32.45 -14.51
CA PRO A 396 -1.03 -31.83 -13.21
C PRO A 396 -1.48 -32.78 -12.08
N GLU A 397 -0.97 -32.53 -10.87
CA GLU A 397 -1.46 -33.23 -9.68
C GLU A 397 -2.95 -32.93 -9.47
N VAL A 398 -3.73 -33.97 -9.17
CA VAL A 398 -5.17 -33.85 -8.92
C VAL A 398 -5.47 -34.13 -7.46
N ILE A 399 -6.00 -33.12 -6.78
CA ILE A 399 -6.37 -33.18 -5.37
C ILE A 399 -7.75 -33.83 -5.23
N THR A 400 -7.85 -34.88 -4.42
CA THR A 400 -9.17 -35.45 -4.07
C THR A 400 -9.91 -34.50 -3.13
N ALA A 401 -11.11 -34.08 -3.50
CA ALA A 401 -12.03 -33.17 -2.79
C ALA A 401 -13.33 -33.88 -2.37
N THR A 402 -14.03 -33.36 -1.36
CA THR A 402 -15.39 -33.80 -1.02
C THR A 402 -16.44 -33.20 -1.97
N VAL A 403 -17.66 -33.73 -1.95
CA VAL A 403 -18.77 -33.17 -2.73
C VAL A 403 -19.13 -31.76 -2.22
N GLU A 404 -19.07 -31.53 -0.92
CA GLU A 404 -19.30 -30.21 -0.30
C GLU A 404 -18.22 -29.20 -0.71
N GLU A 405 -16.97 -29.67 -0.84
CA GLU A 405 -15.85 -28.89 -1.38
C GLU A 405 -16.11 -28.50 -2.85
N LEU A 406 -16.59 -29.43 -3.68
CA LEU A 406 -16.86 -29.18 -5.10
C LEU A 406 -18.10 -28.29 -5.34
N THR A 407 -19.10 -28.34 -4.46
CA THR A 407 -20.35 -27.55 -4.61
C THR A 407 -20.17 -26.06 -4.31
N GLN A 408 -19.03 -25.66 -3.72
CA GLN A 408 -18.68 -24.26 -3.53
C GLN A 408 -18.31 -23.53 -4.82
N PHE A 409 -17.94 -24.29 -5.85
CA PHE A 409 -17.58 -23.73 -7.15
C PHE A 409 -18.76 -23.80 -8.12
N LYS A 410 -19.08 -22.64 -8.72
CA LYS A 410 -20.05 -22.54 -9.82
C LYS A 410 -19.51 -23.26 -11.06
N ASP A 411 -20.35 -23.76 -11.94
CA ASP A 411 -19.87 -24.35 -13.19
C ASP A 411 -19.26 -23.27 -14.10
N GLY A 412 -17.99 -23.46 -14.48
CA GLY A 412 -17.21 -22.57 -15.34
C GLY A 412 -17.11 -23.05 -16.79
N GLY A 413 -17.90 -24.07 -17.16
CA GLY A 413 -17.87 -24.69 -18.48
C GLY A 413 -16.84 -25.82 -18.60
N LYS A 414 -16.39 -26.07 -19.83
CA LYS A 414 -15.47 -27.15 -20.18
C LYS A 414 -14.19 -26.62 -20.81
N PHE A 415 -13.05 -27.20 -20.45
CA PHE A 415 -11.76 -26.95 -21.08
C PHE A 415 -11.39 -28.11 -22.02
N TYR A 416 -11.14 -27.78 -23.28
CA TYR A 416 -10.68 -28.71 -24.31
C TYR A 416 -9.20 -28.43 -24.67
N ASP A 417 -8.56 -29.38 -25.35
CA ASP A 417 -7.19 -29.26 -25.85
C ASP A 417 -6.99 -28.15 -26.89
N TRP A 418 -8.06 -27.63 -27.49
CA TRP A 418 -8.05 -26.46 -28.37
C TRP A 418 -8.54 -25.17 -27.67
N SER A 419 -8.95 -25.24 -26.41
CA SER A 419 -9.42 -24.05 -25.69
C SER A 419 -8.27 -23.10 -25.36
N ARG A 420 -8.55 -21.81 -25.23
CA ARG A 420 -7.56 -20.89 -24.63
C ARG A 420 -7.28 -21.31 -23.18
N LEU A 421 -6.03 -21.18 -22.72
CA LEU A 421 -5.70 -21.52 -21.33
C LEU A 421 -6.52 -20.68 -20.34
N PRO A 422 -7.11 -21.30 -19.31
CA PRO A 422 -7.81 -20.61 -18.24
C PRO A 422 -6.90 -19.69 -17.42
N ASP A 423 -7.51 -18.70 -16.77
CA ASP A 423 -6.81 -17.80 -15.85
C ASP A 423 -6.21 -18.57 -14.65
N GLY A 424 -5.03 -18.12 -14.22
CA GLY A 424 -4.35 -18.63 -13.03
C GLY A 424 -3.30 -19.71 -13.28
N LEU A 425 -3.09 -20.08 -14.55
CA LEU A 425 -2.04 -21.02 -14.93
C LEU A 425 -0.71 -20.30 -15.15
N PHE A 426 0.37 -20.87 -14.63
CA PHE A 426 1.72 -20.44 -14.95
C PHE A 426 2.23 -21.19 -16.17
N VAL A 427 2.83 -20.46 -17.11
CA VAL A 427 3.30 -21.01 -18.38
C VAL A 427 4.73 -20.59 -18.70
N LYS A 428 5.40 -21.38 -19.53
CA LYS A 428 6.67 -21.05 -20.20
C LYS A 428 6.69 -21.55 -21.64
N ASN A 429 7.51 -20.93 -22.47
CA ASN A 429 7.74 -21.28 -23.88
C ASN A 429 9.00 -22.15 -24.10
N GLY A 430 9.50 -22.81 -23.06
CA GLY A 430 10.78 -23.54 -23.07
C GLY A 430 12.01 -22.71 -22.69
N GLY A 431 11.88 -21.38 -22.57
CA GLY A 431 12.86 -20.51 -21.93
C GLY A 431 12.80 -20.54 -20.40
N ASN A 432 13.57 -19.65 -19.76
CA ASN A 432 13.56 -19.46 -18.30
C ASN A 432 12.45 -18.52 -17.82
N ASP A 433 11.86 -17.76 -18.74
CA ASP A 433 10.81 -16.80 -18.40
C ASP A 433 9.51 -17.52 -18.11
N VAL A 434 8.91 -17.18 -16.97
CA VAL A 434 7.63 -17.71 -16.52
C VAL A 434 6.60 -16.59 -16.59
N TYR A 435 5.40 -16.93 -17.03
CA TYR A 435 4.29 -16.00 -17.16
C TYR A 435 3.05 -16.55 -16.46
N LEU A 436 2.33 -15.70 -15.74
CA LEU A 436 0.97 -16.00 -15.29
C LEU A 436 -0.02 -15.63 -16.40
N ILE A 437 -0.88 -16.57 -16.80
CA ILE A 437 -2.01 -16.27 -17.68
C ILE A 437 -3.12 -15.63 -16.85
N TRP A 438 -3.50 -14.42 -17.22
CA TRP A 438 -4.48 -13.63 -16.48
C TRP A 438 -5.27 -12.68 -17.36
N ASN A 439 -6.59 -12.82 -17.38
CA ASN A 439 -7.52 -11.94 -18.10
C ASN A 439 -7.16 -11.79 -19.59
N GLY A 440 -6.76 -12.89 -20.23
CA GLY A 440 -6.29 -12.89 -21.63
C GLY A 440 -4.89 -12.28 -21.84
N GLN A 441 -4.17 -11.94 -20.77
CA GLN A 441 -2.81 -11.41 -20.81
C GLN A 441 -1.79 -12.41 -20.28
N LYS A 442 -0.52 -12.23 -20.65
CA LYS A 442 0.63 -12.88 -20.04
C LYS A 442 1.37 -11.90 -19.11
N LYS A 443 1.48 -12.26 -17.83
CA LYS A 443 2.14 -11.43 -16.81
C LYS A 443 3.48 -12.03 -16.45
N PHE A 444 4.57 -11.34 -16.77
CA PHE A 444 5.92 -11.82 -16.50
C PHE A 444 6.20 -11.97 -15.00
N VAL A 445 6.79 -13.11 -14.59
CA VAL A 445 7.20 -13.39 -13.22
C VAL A 445 8.67 -12.96 -13.05
N PRO A 446 8.96 -11.90 -12.27
CA PRO A 446 10.26 -11.24 -12.29
C PRO A 446 11.37 -12.00 -11.56
N ASN A 447 11.04 -12.85 -10.59
CA ASN A 447 12.00 -13.66 -9.85
C ASN A 447 11.32 -14.80 -9.06
N GLU A 448 12.14 -15.72 -8.55
CA GLU A 448 11.72 -16.85 -7.72
C GLU A 448 10.98 -16.44 -6.45
N ALA A 449 11.43 -15.40 -5.75
CA ALA A 449 10.77 -14.96 -4.51
C ALA A 449 9.32 -14.54 -4.78
N THR A 450 9.08 -13.84 -5.89
CA THR A 450 7.73 -13.47 -6.35
C THR A 450 6.91 -14.71 -6.72
N PHE A 451 7.51 -15.70 -7.39
CA PHE A 451 6.84 -16.95 -7.72
C PHE A 451 6.41 -17.71 -6.45
N LEU A 452 7.32 -17.91 -5.50
CA LEU A 452 7.09 -18.73 -4.29
C LEU A 452 6.22 -18.03 -3.22
N LYS A 453 6.06 -16.71 -3.29
CA LYS A 453 5.36 -15.88 -2.28
C LYS A 453 3.96 -16.38 -1.90
N TYR A 454 3.23 -16.96 -2.85
CA TYR A 454 1.86 -17.43 -2.66
C TYR A 454 1.73 -18.96 -2.65
N GLY A 455 2.84 -19.68 -2.45
CA GLY A 455 2.84 -21.14 -2.36
C GLY A 455 2.92 -21.87 -3.70
N ASN A 456 3.06 -21.14 -4.82
CA ASN A 456 3.18 -21.73 -6.16
C ASN A 456 4.39 -22.68 -6.23
N GLN A 457 4.23 -23.78 -6.96
CA GLN A 457 5.26 -24.81 -7.10
C GLN A 457 5.80 -24.85 -8.52
N TRP A 458 7.12 -25.03 -8.66
CA TRP A 458 7.78 -25.04 -9.97
C TRP A 458 7.25 -26.15 -10.91
N HIS A 459 6.72 -27.25 -10.34
CA HIS A 459 6.11 -28.34 -11.11
C HIS A 459 4.72 -28.01 -11.65
N GLU A 460 4.11 -26.87 -11.28
CA GLU A 460 2.81 -26.40 -11.78
C GLU A 460 2.92 -25.63 -13.10
N ILE A 461 4.14 -25.34 -13.56
CA ILE A 461 4.38 -24.56 -14.77
C ILE A 461 4.13 -25.40 -16.01
N ILE A 462 3.17 -24.96 -16.82
CA ILE A 462 2.80 -25.59 -18.08
C ILE A 462 3.74 -25.13 -19.19
N THR A 463 4.24 -26.05 -20.00
CA THR A 463 5.04 -25.69 -21.18
C THR A 463 4.12 -25.55 -22.39
N ILE A 464 4.17 -24.38 -23.03
CA ILE A 464 3.41 -24.06 -24.25
C ILE A 464 4.35 -23.67 -25.39
N SER A 465 3.80 -23.56 -26.60
CA SER A 465 4.56 -23.04 -27.75
C SER A 465 4.71 -21.52 -27.69
N GLN A 466 5.72 -20.97 -28.37
CA GLN A 466 5.85 -19.51 -28.53
C GLN A 466 4.62 -18.92 -29.21
N ALA A 467 4.11 -19.57 -30.27
CA ALA A 467 2.95 -19.10 -31.00
C ALA A 467 1.70 -18.96 -30.12
N GLU A 468 1.50 -19.91 -29.20
CA GLU A 468 0.42 -19.84 -28.22
C GLU A 468 0.65 -18.74 -27.18
N LEU A 469 1.89 -18.57 -26.69
CA LEU A 469 2.22 -17.48 -25.76
C LEU A 469 1.95 -16.10 -26.40
N ASP A 470 2.19 -15.96 -27.70
CA ASP A 470 1.95 -14.74 -28.48
C ASP A 470 0.45 -14.40 -28.66
N GLU A 471 -0.47 -15.35 -28.44
CA GLU A 471 -1.91 -15.08 -28.42
C GLU A 471 -2.34 -14.23 -27.22
N TYR A 472 -1.48 -14.12 -26.20
CA TYR A 472 -1.71 -13.32 -24.99
C TYR A 472 -0.98 -11.99 -25.10
N SER A 473 -1.72 -10.89 -24.92
CA SER A 473 -1.12 -9.57 -24.83
C SER A 473 -0.30 -9.42 -23.55
N ASP A 474 0.70 -8.55 -23.57
CA ASP A 474 1.51 -8.32 -22.38
C ASP A 474 0.68 -7.65 -21.28
N GLY A 475 0.72 -8.26 -20.09
CA GLY A 475 0.13 -7.73 -18.88
C GLY A 475 1.19 -7.10 -17.97
N PRO A 476 0.77 -6.40 -16.90
CA PRO A 476 1.70 -5.94 -15.89
C PRO A 476 2.46 -7.12 -15.26
N MET A 477 3.69 -6.88 -14.78
CA MET A 477 4.47 -7.91 -14.09
C MET A 477 3.69 -8.54 -12.92
N TYR A 478 3.84 -9.84 -12.74
CA TYR A 478 3.38 -10.58 -11.57
C TYR A 478 4.27 -10.23 -10.36
N GLN A 479 3.71 -10.14 -9.15
CA GLN A 479 4.35 -9.52 -7.98
C GLN A 479 3.95 -10.15 -6.66
#